data_AF-A0A7C2DZ09-F1
#
_entry.id   AF-A0A7C2DZ09-F1
#
_cell.length_a   1.000
_cell.length_b   1.000
_cell.length_c   1.000
_cell.angle_alpha   90.00
_cell.angle_beta   90.00
_cell.angle_gamma   90.00
#
_symmetry.space_group_name_H-M   'P 1'
#
loop_
_entity.id
_entity.type
_entity.pdbx_description
1 polymer ?
#
loop_
_entity_poly.entity_id
_entity_poly.type
_entity_poly.pdbx_seq_one_letter_code
_entity_poly.pdbx_strand_id
1 'polypeptide(L)'
;MSGIHQFCRVGRLAMVGGYSVVRQDAPPFTMVVGQPALVRGLNRVGLQRRGISPDDVLVLRRALRLLYGGRRGLRAGVAALRAQLGDHPLVQELIAFVEQSQSGGRGIARWSRNGAPVVDEEGEPLPVDLP
;
A
#
# COMPACT_ATOMS: atom_id res chain seq x y z
N MET A 1 7.31 -12.64 13.88
CA MET A 1 6.30 -13.50 13.21
C MET A 1 5.16 -12.62 12.73
N SER A 2 4.59 -12.85 11.54
CA SER A 2 3.38 -12.14 11.04
C SER A 2 2.42 -13.14 10.42
N GLY A 3 1.11 -12.91 10.56
CA GLY A 3 0.06 -13.82 10.09
C GLY A 3 -0.67 -13.28 8.86
N ILE A 4 -0.99 -14.16 7.91
CA ILE A 4 -1.78 -13.85 6.73
C ILE A 4 -3.02 -14.76 6.73
N HIS A 5 -4.20 -14.16 6.76
CA HIS A 5 -5.45 -14.92 6.73
C HIS A 5 -5.63 -15.58 5.35
N GLN A 6 -6.25 -16.76 5.27
CA GLN A 6 -6.53 -17.38 3.98
C GLN A 6 -7.24 -16.43 3.01
N PHE A 7 -6.92 -16.60 1.72
CA PHE A 7 -7.40 -15.80 0.59
C PHE A 7 -6.90 -14.34 0.55
N CYS A 8 -6.12 -13.89 1.54
CA CYS A 8 -5.41 -12.62 1.43
C CYS A 8 -4.25 -12.73 0.43
N ARG A 9 -4.05 -11.66 -0.34
CA ARG A 9 -2.93 -11.51 -1.27
C ARG A 9 -1.94 -10.49 -0.74
N VAL A 10 -0.66 -10.72 -1.04
CA VAL A 10 0.42 -9.75 -0.77
C VAL A 10 0.99 -9.30 -2.11
N GLY A 11 0.82 -8.02 -2.44
CA GLY A 11 1.27 -7.44 -3.68
C GLY A 11 2.79 -7.38 -3.80
N ARG A 12 3.27 -7.23 -5.04
CA ARG A 12 4.71 -7.13 -5.32
C ARG A 12 5.35 -5.98 -4.55
N LEU A 13 6.52 -6.24 -3.94
CA LEU A 13 7.25 -5.28 -3.11
C LEU A 13 6.41 -4.69 -1.95
N ALA A 14 5.31 -5.32 -1.56
CA ALA A 14 4.66 -5.00 -0.31
C ALA A 14 5.51 -5.52 0.86
N MET A 15 5.57 -4.77 1.95
CA MET A 15 6.22 -5.17 3.20
C MET A 15 5.16 -5.34 4.27
N VAL A 16 5.15 -6.49 4.93
CA VAL A 16 4.30 -6.77 6.08
C VAL A 16 5.17 -6.62 7.34
N GLY A 17 4.82 -5.66 8.20
CA GLY A 17 5.55 -5.43 9.44
C GLY A 17 5.51 -6.65 10.36
N GLY A 18 6.47 -6.73 11.28
CA GLY A 18 6.48 -7.75 12.33
C GLY A 18 5.18 -7.74 13.15
N TYR A 19 4.77 -8.90 13.66
CA TYR A 19 3.60 -9.07 14.54
C TYR A 19 2.30 -8.52 13.95
N SER A 20 2.21 -8.47 12.62
CA SER A 20 1.05 -7.96 11.91
C SER A 20 0.11 -9.09 11.49
N VAL A 21 -1.19 -8.80 11.37
CA VAL A 21 -2.19 -9.75 10.88
C VAL A 21 -2.90 -9.18 9.66
N VAL A 22 -2.57 -9.74 8.50
CA VAL A 22 -3.14 -9.37 7.20
C VAL A 22 -4.51 -10.03 7.03
N ARG A 23 -5.58 -9.25 7.24
CA ARG A 23 -6.99 -9.69 7.06
C ARG A 23 -7.62 -9.24 5.73
N GLN A 24 -6.94 -8.33 5.04
CA GLN A 24 -7.29 -7.80 3.72
C GLN A 24 -6.02 -7.72 2.89
N ASP A 25 -6.16 -7.69 1.56
CA ASP A 25 -5.02 -7.75 0.65
C ASP A 25 -4.06 -6.57 0.85
N ALA A 26 -2.76 -6.85 0.94
CA ALA A 26 -1.72 -5.85 1.05
C ALA A 26 -1.36 -5.34 -0.36
N PRO A 27 -1.63 -4.07 -0.72
CA PRO A 27 -1.40 -3.59 -2.07
C PRO A 27 0.09 -3.59 -2.46
N PRO A 28 0.43 -3.73 -3.75
CA PRO A 28 1.80 -3.62 -4.24
C PRO A 28 2.48 -2.34 -3.75
N PHE A 29 3.79 -2.43 -3.53
CA PHE A 29 4.67 -1.32 -3.14
C PHE A 29 4.39 -0.71 -1.77
N THR A 30 3.39 -1.19 -1.02
CA THR A 30 3.00 -0.60 0.26
C THR A 30 3.70 -1.24 1.45
N MET A 31 3.77 -0.51 2.55
CA MET A 31 4.06 -1.07 3.86
C MET A 31 2.75 -1.23 4.64
N VAL A 32 2.45 -2.44 5.12
CA VAL A 32 1.29 -2.75 5.95
C VAL A 32 1.70 -3.23 7.33
N VAL A 33 1.13 -2.64 8.39
CA VAL A 33 1.55 -2.93 9.77
C VAL A 33 0.34 -2.91 10.72
N GLY A 34 0.36 -3.82 11.70
CA GLY A 34 -0.59 -3.88 12.82
C GLY A 34 -1.52 -5.09 12.79
N GLN A 35 -2.46 -5.11 13.73
CA GLN A 35 -3.48 -6.16 13.87
C GLN A 35 -4.87 -5.52 14.08
N PRO A 36 -5.65 -5.30 13.00
CA PRO A 36 -5.39 -5.69 11.61
C PRO A 36 -4.29 -4.85 10.95
N ALA A 37 -3.60 -5.42 9.97
CA ALA A 37 -2.56 -4.73 9.21
C ALA A 37 -3.19 -3.63 8.33
N LEU A 38 -2.68 -2.40 8.46
CA LEU A 38 -3.15 -1.22 7.71
C LEU A 38 -2.01 -0.65 6.88
N VAL A 39 -2.33 -0.07 5.72
CA VAL A 39 -1.36 0.64 4.88
C VAL A 39 -0.82 1.86 5.64
N ARG A 40 0.51 1.95 5.72
CA ARG A 40 1.26 3.02 6.37
C ARG A 40 2.04 3.90 5.39
N GLY A 41 2.07 3.55 4.12
CA GLY A 41 2.79 4.27 3.07
C GLY A 41 3.44 3.31 2.08
N LEU A 42 4.48 3.80 1.38
CA LEU A 42 5.31 3.00 0.48
C LEU A 42 6.37 2.20 1.25
N ASN A 43 6.70 1.01 0.75
CA ASN A 43 7.88 0.25 1.14
C ASN A 43 9.14 0.87 0.50
N ARG A 44 9.57 2.04 1.00
CA ARG A 44 10.69 2.79 0.41
C ARG A 44 11.98 1.98 0.35
N VAL A 45 12.29 1.25 1.43
CA VAL A 45 13.49 0.40 1.51
C VAL A 45 13.45 -0.68 0.41
N GLY A 46 12.33 -1.36 0.24
CA GLY A 46 12.17 -2.37 -0.80
C GLY A 46 12.21 -1.79 -2.22
N LEU A 47 11.59 -0.63 -2.43
CA LEU A 47 11.63 0.08 -3.72
C LEU A 47 13.06 0.51 -4.08
N GLN A 48 13.78 1.12 -3.13
CA GLN A 48 15.17 1.56 -3.29
C GLN A 48 16.10 0.38 -3.57
N ARG A 49 16.02 -0.70 -2.77
CA ARG A 49 16.82 -1.92 -2.98
C ARG A 49 16.54 -2.60 -4.31
N ARG A 50 15.33 -2.44 -4.85
CA ARG A 50 14.94 -2.97 -6.16
C ARG A 50 15.32 -2.05 -7.33
N GLY A 51 15.89 -0.88 -7.06
CA GLY A 51 16.30 0.08 -8.09
C GLY A 51 15.13 0.78 -8.78
N ILE A 52 13.98 0.89 -8.11
CA ILE A 52 12.87 1.72 -8.61
C ILE A 52 13.32 3.18 -8.57
N SER A 53 13.11 3.91 -9.67
CA SER A 53 13.64 5.27 -9.81
C SER A 53 12.97 6.24 -8.82
N PRO A 54 13.64 7.34 -8.43
CA PRO A 54 13.03 8.37 -7.60
C PRO A 54 11.74 8.93 -8.20
N ASP A 55 11.69 9.10 -9.52
CA ASP A 55 10.50 9.59 -10.23
C ASP A 55 9.34 8.60 -10.14
N ASP A 56 9.61 7.30 -10.32
CA ASP A 56 8.62 6.24 -10.12
C ASP A 56 8.08 6.21 -8.68
N VAL A 57 8.96 6.45 -7.69
CA VAL A 57 8.56 6.54 -6.28
C VAL A 57 7.62 7.74 -6.06
N LEU A 58 7.88 8.89 -6.69
CA LEU A 58 6.99 10.04 -6.64
C LEU A 58 5.64 9.75 -7.30
N VAL A 59 5.64 9.04 -8.43
CA VAL A 59 4.41 8.58 -9.10
C VAL A 59 3.60 7.65 -8.18
N LEU A 60 4.24 6.66 -7.56
CA LEU A 60 3.61 5.75 -6.61
C LEU A 60 3.06 6.48 -5.38
N ARG A 61 3.77 7.50 -4.89
CA ARG A 61 3.31 8.32 -3.75
C ARG A 61 2.04 9.09 -4.13
N ARG A 62 2.02 9.72 -5.31
CA ARG A 62 0.82 10.38 -5.84
C ARG A 62 -0.31 9.38 -6.03
N ALA A 63 0.00 8.18 -6.51
CA ALA A 63 -0.98 7.11 -6.69
C ALA A 63 -1.66 6.71 -5.37
N LEU A 64 -0.89 6.48 -4.29
CA LEU A 64 -1.49 6.17 -2.98
C LEU A 64 -2.35 7.31 -2.44
N ARG A 65 -1.94 8.56 -2.64
CA ARG A 65 -2.75 9.74 -2.25
C ARG A 65 -4.05 9.81 -3.08
N LEU A 66 -4.02 9.44 -4.35
CA LEU A 66 -5.23 9.35 -5.17
C LEU A 66 -6.15 8.21 -4.72
N LEU A 67 -5.59 7.06 -4.38
CA LEU A 67 -6.32 5.87 -3.98
C LEU A 67 -7.00 5.99 -2.61
N TYR A 68 -6.27 6.52 -1.62
CA TYR A 68 -6.70 6.56 -0.22
C TYR A 68 -7.07 7.95 0.30
N GLY A 69 -6.69 9.01 -0.40
CA GLY A 69 -6.88 10.38 0.07
C GLY A 69 -8.32 10.88 -0.03
N GLY A 70 -8.72 11.69 0.95
CA GLY A 70 -10.02 12.37 1.03
C GLY A 70 -11.12 11.53 1.68
N ARG A 71 -12.37 12.00 1.55
CA ARG A 71 -13.58 11.26 1.97
C ARG A 71 -14.16 10.38 0.86
N ARG A 72 -13.47 10.25 -0.27
CA ARG A 72 -13.91 9.45 -1.41
C ARG A 72 -13.73 7.95 -1.14
N GLY A 73 -14.64 7.14 -1.67
CA GLY A 73 -14.53 5.70 -1.63
C GLY A 73 -13.48 5.16 -2.59
N LEU A 74 -13.10 3.90 -2.41
CA LEU A 74 -12.06 3.21 -3.19
C LEU A 74 -12.32 3.27 -4.71
N ARG A 75 -13.57 3.08 -5.14
CA ARG A 75 -13.96 3.16 -6.57
C ARG A 75 -13.61 4.51 -7.19
N ALA A 76 -13.86 5.60 -6.48
CA ALA A 76 -13.53 6.94 -6.94
C ALA A 76 -12.01 7.19 -6.91
N GLY A 77 -11.29 6.58 -5.96
CA GLY A 77 -9.82 6.59 -5.94
C GLY A 77 -9.21 5.89 -7.17
N VAL A 78 -9.71 4.70 -7.52
CA VAL A 78 -9.30 3.97 -8.73
C VAL A 78 -9.62 4.74 -10.01
N ALA A 79 -10.80 5.37 -10.10
CA ALA A 79 -11.13 6.22 -11.24
C ALA A 79 -10.16 7.40 -11.38
N ALA A 80 -9.80 8.05 -10.27
CA ALA A 80 -8.83 9.15 -10.27
C ALA A 80 -7.41 8.68 -10.65
N LEU A 81 -7.00 7.49 -10.21
CA LEU A 81 -5.73 6.88 -10.63
C LEU A 81 -5.66 6.69 -12.13
N ARG A 82 -6.69 6.08 -12.73
CA ARG A 82 -6.77 5.87 -14.18
C ARG A 82 -6.67 7.18 -14.95
N ALA A 83 -7.44 8.18 -14.51
CA ALA A 83 -7.51 9.46 -15.21
C ALA A 83 -6.20 10.26 -15.17
N GLN A 84 -5.40 10.12 -14.10
CA GLN A 84 -4.21 10.96 -13.91
C GLN A 84 -2.88 10.24 -14.17
N LEU A 85 -2.83 8.93 -13.94
CA LEU A 85 -1.59 8.14 -13.91
C LEU A 85 -1.76 6.76 -14.56
N GLY A 86 -2.85 6.52 -15.28
CA GLY A 86 -3.24 5.21 -15.80
C GLY A 86 -2.29 4.62 -16.85
N ASP A 87 -1.45 5.43 -17.49
CA ASP A 87 -0.47 4.97 -18.48
C ASP A 87 0.83 4.48 -17.85
N HIS A 88 1.04 4.76 -16.55
CA HIS A 88 2.26 4.38 -15.86
C HIS A 88 2.25 2.89 -15.45
N PRO A 89 3.25 2.07 -15.85
CA PRO A 89 3.21 0.62 -15.62
C PRO A 89 3.02 0.20 -14.16
N LEU A 90 3.71 0.85 -13.22
CA LEU A 90 3.57 0.56 -11.79
C LEU A 90 2.16 0.91 -11.25
N VAL A 91 1.52 1.92 -11.83
CA VAL A 91 0.16 2.33 -11.45
C VAL A 91 -0.87 1.38 -12.04
N GLN A 92 -0.67 0.91 -13.28
CA GLN A 92 -1.49 -0.14 -13.88
C GLN A 92 -1.47 -1.41 -13.05
N GLU A 93 -0.31 -1.83 -12.54
CA GLU A 93 -0.20 -2.98 -11.64
C GLU A 93 -0.98 -2.76 -10.34
N LEU A 94 -0.86 -1.57 -9.73
CA LEU A 94 -1.63 -1.23 -8.53
C LEU A 94 -3.13 -1.27 -8.80
N ILE A 95 -3.60 -0.70 -9.92
CA ILE A 95 -5.01 -0.72 -10.32
C ILE A 95 -5.50 -2.16 -10.51
N ALA A 96 -4.77 -2.96 -11.29
CA ALA A 96 -5.14 -4.34 -11.58
C ALA A 96 -5.24 -5.18 -10.30
N PHE A 97 -4.30 -5.00 -9.36
CA PHE A 97 -4.35 -5.66 -8.06
C PHE A 97 -5.61 -5.25 -7.28
N VAL A 98 -5.86 -3.94 -7.15
CA VAL A 98 -7.03 -3.42 -6.40
C VAL A 98 -8.33 -3.96 -6.99
N GLU A 99 -8.46 -4.01 -8.30
CA GLU A 99 -9.68 -4.51 -8.94
C GLU A 99 -9.91 -6.00 -8.71
N GLN A 100 -8.85 -6.81 -8.84
CA GLN A 100 -8.95 -8.24 -8.51
C GLN A 100 -9.29 -8.47 -7.05
N SER A 101 -8.70 -7.68 -6.13
CA SER A 101 -9.01 -7.75 -4.70
C SER A 101 -10.47 -7.38 -4.39
N GLN A 102 -11.08 -6.51 -5.21
CA GLN A 102 -12.47 -6.09 -5.04
C GLN A 102 -13.47 -7.06 -5.68
N SER A 103 -13.12 -7.73 -6.78
CA SER A 103 -14.04 -8.63 -7.50
C SER A 103 -14.09 -10.05 -6.92
N GLY A 104 -13.04 -10.51 -6.24
CA GLY A 104 -13.00 -11.88 -5.70
C GLY A 104 -12.08 -12.08 -4.49
N GLY A 105 -11.54 -11.00 -3.92
CA GLY A 105 -10.63 -11.05 -2.77
C GLY A 105 -11.28 -10.59 -1.47
N ARG A 106 -10.45 -10.32 -0.44
CA ARG A 106 -10.90 -9.81 0.87
C ARG A 106 -10.97 -8.28 0.94
N GLY A 107 -11.02 -7.64 -0.23
CA GLY A 107 -10.76 -6.21 -0.39
C GLY A 107 -9.31 -5.84 -0.05
N ILE A 108 -8.96 -4.56 -0.19
CA ILE A 108 -7.60 -4.08 0.12
C ILE A 108 -7.50 -3.53 1.53
N ALA A 109 -6.30 -3.64 2.12
CA ALA A 109 -5.98 -3.04 3.41
C ALA A 109 -6.25 -1.53 3.39
N ARG A 110 -6.84 -1.04 4.48
CA ARG A 110 -7.21 0.37 4.62
C ARG A 110 -6.00 1.23 4.97
N TRP A 111 -6.08 2.51 4.64
CA TRP A 111 -5.12 3.51 5.10
C TRP A 111 -5.22 3.73 6.62
N SER A 112 -4.07 3.78 7.30
CA SER A 112 -4.04 4.14 8.71
C SER A 112 -4.30 5.64 8.90
N ARG A 113 -5.40 5.99 9.58
CA ARG A 113 -5.79 7.39 9.80
C ARG A 113 -5.08 8.07 10.98
N ASN A 114 -4.64 7.29 11.97
CA ASN A 114 -4.06 7.76 13.25
C ASN A 114 -2.97 6.78 13.70
N GLY A 115 -2.00 6.54 12.85
CA GLY A 115 -0.94 5.59 13.15
C GLY A 115 0.22 6.26 13.85
N ALA A 116 0.61 5.80 15.05
CA ALA A 116 1.97 6.05 15.55
C ALA A 116 2.98 5.70 14.45
N PRO A 117 4.10 6.44 14.33
CA PRO A 117 5.13 6.15 13.34
C PRO A 117 5.45 4.66 13.38
N VAL A 118 5.57 4.02 12.21
CA VAL A 118 6.08 2.65 12.19
C VAL A 118 7.52 2.76 12.62
N VAL A 119 7.88 2.17 13.75
CA VAL A 119 9.26 2.15 14.22
C VAL A 119 9.94 0.86 13.79
N ASP A 120 11.25 0.90 13.56
CA ASP A 120 12.06 -0.30 13.40
C ASP A 120 12.30 -1.02 14.74
N GLU A 121 13.15 -2.03 14.73
CA GLU A 121 13.49 -2.83 15.92
C GLU A 121 14.25 -2.02 16.98
N GLU A 122 14.82 -0.86 16.60
CA GLU A 122 15.53 0.07 17.47
C GLU A 122 14.63 1.19 18.02
N GLY A 123 13.38 1.25 17.57
CA GLY A 123 12.41 2.27 17.98
C GLY A 123 12.44 3.54 17.12
N GLU A 124 13.22 3.55 16.04
CA GLU A 124 13.35 4.71 15.15
C GLU A 124 12.22 4.73 14.11
N PRO A 125 11.59 5.89 13.86
CA PRO A 125 10.49 5.99 12.91
C PRO A 125 10.97 5.71 11.48
N LEU A 126 10.47 4.62 10.90
CA LEU A 126 10.57 4.36 9.46
C LEU A 126 9.98 5.54 8.68
N PRO A 127 10.57 5.91 7.52
CA PRO A 127 10.12 7.02 6.71
C PRO A 127 8.75 6.73 6.08
N VAL A 128 7.68 6.95 6.85
CA VAL A 128 6.29 6.93 6.40
C VAL A 128 5.94 8.30 5.86
N ASP A 129 5.57 8.40 4.58
CA ASP A 129 5.05 9.66 4.04
C ASP A 129 3.70 9.94 4.71
N LEU A 130 3.69 10.90 5.63
CA LEU A 130 2.45 11.52 6.11
C LEU A 130 1.68 12.12 4.91
N PRO A 131 0.34 12.07 4.94
CA PRO A 131 -0.53 12.47 3.83
C PRO A 131 -0.25 13.88 3.27
#